data_AF-A0A1I0GII1-F1
#
_entry.id   AF-A0A1I0GII1-F1
#
_cell.length_a   1.000
_cell.length_b   1.000
_cell.length_c   1.000
_cell.angle_alpha   90.00
_cell.angle_beta   90.00
_cell.angle_gamma   90.00
#
_symmetry.space_group_name_H-M   'P 1'
#
loop_
_entity.id
_entity.type
_entity.pdbx_description
1 polymer ?
#
loop_
_entity_poly.entity_id
_entity_poly.type
_entity_poly.pdbx_seq_one_letter_code
_entity_poly.pdbx_strand_id
1 'polypeptide(L)'
;MLKTWKLRLGWTAIGAVLTTVGCFDFDKAQQDCEGEARCFPDDLLPDGGRPDAGYDCTPTRDTDEPDDTFEDSNCDGVDGLADAGIFVDPASGIEGAAGTKDAPLKTLGEALQRLRDNTGPNRPSFVYLAQGTYPENGLVLDVPVSLHGGYNGAGNWLRAAANVTRLQGGAVGLTVRNLPEDAGVVLDRLVVASSEPSTPGTPSIALHVIDSQAVRLRSDTLWAGRGAPGQEGAPGAQGPDGGSGTAGGE
;
A
#
# COMPACT_ATOMS: atom_id res chain seq x y z
N MET A 1 40.10 55.33 -20.60
CA MET A 1 40.93 55.54 -19.40
C MET A 1 40.04 55.42 -18.16
N LEU A 2 40.31 54.37 -17.39
CA LEU A 2 40.07 54.10 -15.97
C LEU A 2 39.47 55.18 -15.03
N LYS A 3 38.74 54.64 -14.03
CA LYS A 3 38.44 55.09 -12.65
C LYS A 3 37.04 55.66 -12.44
N THR A 4 36.26 55.30 -11.42
CA THR A 4 36.41 54.43 -10.24
C THR A 4 35.05 54.41 -9.55
N TRP A 5 34.59 53.28 -9.00
CA TRP A 5 34.21 53.29 -7.58
C TRP A 5 34.24 51.91 -6.95
N LYS A 6 34.83 51.86 -5.75
CA LYS A 6 34.92 50.73 -4.82
C LYS A 6 34.05 51.05 -3.60
N LEU A 7 33.79 50.00 -2.81
CA LEU A 7 33.25 49.92 -1.44
C LEU A 7 31.78 49.48 -1.45
N ARG A 8 31.31 48.50 -0.67
CA ARG A 8 31.85 47.74 0.48
C ARG A 8 30.88 46.61 0.82
N LEU A 9 31.28 45.76 1.78
CA LEU A 9 30.57 44.67 2.49
C LEU A 9 31.16 43.31 2.06
N GLY A 10 32.03 42.68 2.87
CA GLY A 10 31.69 42.12 4.19
C GLY A 10 30.79 40.91 3.92
N TRP A 11 31.19 39.66 4.13
CA TRP A 11 31.35 39.06 5.45
C TRP A 11 32.22 37.78 5.37
N THR A 12 32.94 37.59 6.46
CA THR A 12 33.56 36.39 7.03
C THR A 12 33.30 35.01 6.40
N ALA A 13 34.41 34.27 6.37
CA ALA A 13 34.53 32.83 6.16
C ALA A 13 33.67 31.97 7.10
N ILE A 14 33.05 30.94 6.53
CA ILE A 14 32.84 29.61 7.11
C ILE A 14 33.33 28.67 6.01
N GLY A 15 34.47 28.01 6.15
CA GLY A 15 34.54 26.79 6.96
C GLY A 15 34.32 25.62 6.02
N ALA A 16 35.41 25.17 5.39
CA ALA A 16 35.44 23.99 4.54
C ALA A 16 35.01 22.73 5.31
N VAL A 17 34.30 21.83 4.63
CA VAL A 17 34.51 20.36 4.58
C VAL A 17 33.23 19.71 4.03
N LEU A 18 33.28 19.32 2.75
CA LEU A 18 32.88 18.00 2.24
C LEU A 18 33.24 17.93 0.76
N THR A 19 34.34 17.24 0.52
CA THR A 19 34.90 16.88 -0.78
C THR A 19 34.01 15.88 -1.50
N THR A 20 33.88 16.04 -2.81
CA THR A 20 33.20 15.18 -3.81
C THR A 20 31.72 15.46 -4.09
N VAL A 21 31.38 16.70 -4.46
CA VAL A 21 30.33 16.89 -5.47
C VAL A 21 30.99 16.58 -6.80
N GLY A 22 30.83 15.35 -7.30
CA GLY A 22 31.08 15.07 -8.71
C GLY A 22 30.26 16.07 -9.51
N CYS A 23 30.88 16.75 -10.48
CA CYS A 23 30.12 17.53 -11.43
C CYS A 23 29.13 16.59 -12.10
N PHE A 24 27.85 16.68 -11.73
CA PHE A 24 26.81 16.05 -12.51
C PHE A 24 26.81 16.74 -13.86
N ASP A 25 27.20 16.00 -14.90
CA ASP A 25 27.14 16.45 -16.27
C ASP A 25 25.69 16.37 -16.70
N PHE A 26 24.94 17.43 -16.40
CA PHE A 26 23.52 17.53 -16.71
C PHE A 26 23.28 17.47 -18.22
N ASP A 27 24.23 17.92 -19.03
CA ASP A 27 24.15 17.86 -20.50
C ASP A 27 24.26 16.41 -20.97
N LYS A 28 25.19 15.64 -20.40
CA LYS A 28 25.30 14.21 -20.67
C LYS A 28 24.11 13.41 -20.16
N ALA A 29 23.62 13.72 -18.95
CA ALA A 29 22.42 13.09 -18.41
C ALA A 29 21.18 13.40 -19.26
N GLN A 30 21.07 14.62 -19.80
CA GLN A 30 20.03 15.00 -20.74
C GLN A 30 20.16 14.25 -22.07
N GLN A 31 21.36 14.17 -22.65
CA GLN A 31 21.59 13.41 -23.89
C GLN A 31 21.31 11.92 -23.74
N ASP A 32 21.72 11.33 -22.62
CA ASP A 32 21.43 9.93 -22.31
C ASP A 32 19.89 9.75 -22.12
N CYS A 33 19.20 10.71 -21.49
CA CYS A 33 17.73 10.72 -21.38
C CYS A 33 17.00 10.85 -22.72
N GLU A 34 17.47 11.72 -23.61
CA GLU A 34 16.92 11.90 -24.96
C GLU A 34 17.20 10.68 -25.85
N GLY A 35 18.39 10.09 -25.75
CA GLY A 35 18.77 8.87 -26.46
C GLY A 35 18.01 7.62 -26.00
N GLU A 36 17.62 7.59 -24.72
CA GLU A 36 16.74 6.57 -24.15
C GLU A 36 15.24 6.87 -24.33
N ALA A 37 14.88 7.99 -24.97
CA ALA A 37 13.49 8.44 -25.18
C ALA A 37 12.70 8.70 -23.88
N ARG A 38 13.38 9.16 -22.82
CA ARG A 38 12.82 9.39 -21.48
C ARG A 38 12.55 10.87 -21.17
N CYS A 39 12.97 11.77 -22.05
CA CYS A 39 12.79 13.21 -21.93
C CYS A 39 12.28 13.78 -23.27
N PHE A 40 10.96 13.94 -23.42
CA PHE A 40 10.37 14.69 -24.55
C PHE A 40 9.77 16.01 -24.04
N PRO A 41 10.04 17.16 -24.69
CA PRO A 41 9.32 18.39 -24.42
C PRO A 41 7.90 18.32 -24.99
N ASP A 42 6.92 18.76 -24.20
CA ASP A 42 5.45 18.70 -24.39
C ASP A 42 4.88 19.32 -25.69
N ASP A 43 5.70 19.97 -26.53
CA ASP A 43 5.19 20.92 -27.52
C ASP A 43 5.03 20.38 -28.95
N LEU A 44 5.14 19.07 -29.19
CA LEU A 44 5.05 18.50 -30.55
C LEU A 44 3.97 17.43 -30.77
N LEU A 45 3.04 17.22 -29.84
CA LEU A 45 1.89 16.32 -30.07
C LEU A 45 0.57 17.08 -30.22
N PRO A 46 -0.28 16.73 -31.20
CA PRO A 46 -1.48 17.49 -31.57
C PRO A 46 -2.67 17.33 -30.62
N ASP A 47 -2.56 16.64 -29.48
CA ASP A 47 -3.73 16.19 -28.72
C ASP A 47 -3.90 16.79 -27.32
N GLY A 48 -3.71 18.10 -27.18
CA GLY A 48 -4.61 18.96 -26.39
C GLY A 48 -5.11 18.51 -24.99
N GLY A 49 -4.36 17.69 -24.26
CA GLY A 49 -4.71 17.14 -22.94
C GLY A 49 -5.75 16.01 -22.96
N ARG A 50 -5.32 14.77 -22.64
CA ARG A 50 -6.16 13.61 -22.24
C ARG A 50 -5.33 12.50 -21.51
N PRO A 51 -6.00 11.59 -20.75
CA PRO A 51 -5.58 11.12 -19.43
C PRO A 51 -4.87 9.74 -19.41
N ASP A 52 -3.74 9.61 -20.09
CA ASP A 52 -3.13 8.29 -20.32
C ASP A 52 -1.70 8.23 -19.77
N ALA A 53 -1.48 8.52 -18.49
CA ALA A 53 -0.15 8.45 -17.87
C ALA A 53 1.01 9.19 -18.61
N GLY A 54 0.69 10.02 -19.62
CA GLY A 54 1.65 10.64 -20.53
C GLY A 54 2.28 9.75 -21.63
N TYR A 55 1.74 8.58 -21.97
CA TYR A 55 2.28 7.71 -23.04
C TYR A 55 1.35 7.56 -24.24
N ASP A 56 1.93 7.43 -25.44
CA ASP A 56 1.21 7.07 -26.67
C ASP A 56 0.73 5.62 -26.55
N CYS A 57 -0.53 5.44 -26.14
CA CYS A 57 -1.14 4.14 -25.92
C CYS A 57 -2.12 3.84 -27.07
N THR A 58 -1.96 2.68 -27.71
CA THR A 58 -2.91 2.18 -28.72
C THR A 58 -3.62 0.96 -28.15
N PRO A 59 -4.96 1.01 -27.91
CA PRO A 59 -5.69 -0.08 -27.30
C PRO A 59 -5.54 -1.37 -28.11
N THR A 60 -5.15 -2.46 -27.45
CA THR A 60 -5.05 -3.79 -28.06
C THR A 60 -6.19 -4.71 -27.61
N ARG A 61 -6.87 -4.39 -26.51
CA ARG A 61 -8.01 -5.13 -25.94
C ARG A 61 -9.01 -4.18 -25.29
N ASP A 62 -10.28 -4.59 -25.22
CA ASP A 62 -11.33 -3.83 -24.53
C ASP A 62 -11.33 -4.05 -23.00
N THR A 63 -10.67 -5.11 -22.53
CA THR A 63 -10.56 -5.46 -21.11
C THR A 63 -9.10 -5.59 -20.72
N ASP A 64 -8.77 -5.08 -19.54
CA ASP A 64 -7.45 -5.09 -18.97
C ASP A 64 -7.56 -5.45 -17.48
N GLU A 65 -7.51 -6.74 -17.15
CA GLU A 65 -7.47 -7.13 -15.73
C GLU A 65 -6.02 -7.04 -15.25
N PRO A 66 -5.76 -6.60 -14.00
CA PRO A 66 -4.40 -6.48 -13.52
C PRO A 66 -3.61 -7.78 -13.71
N ASP A 67 -2.47 -7.74 -14.38
CA ASP A 67 -1.66 -8.93 -14.66
C ASP A 67 -0.15 -8.71 -14.49
N ASP A 68 0.66 -9.71 -14.83
CA ASP A 68 2.12 -9.67 -14.60
C ASP A 68 2.89 -8.91 -15.71
N THR A 69 2.22 -8.51 -16.78
CA THR A 69 2.80 -7.70 -17.86
C THR A 69 2.79 -6.21 -17.51
N PHE A 70 1.91 -5.79 -16.60
CA PHE A 70 1.71 -4.40 -16.18
C PHE A 70 1.35 -3.45 -17.34
N GLU A 71 0.84 -4.01 -18.43
CA GLU A 71 0.45 -3.27 -19.63
C GLU A 71 -0.98 -2.74 -19.45
N ASP A 72 -1.17 -1.45 -19.71
CA ASP A 72 -2.50 -0.86 -19.84
C ASP A 72 -3.01 -1.17 -21.26
N SER A 73 -3.66 -2.34 -21.42
CA SER A 73 -4.02 -2.87 -22.74
C SER A 73 -5.22 -2.16 -23.38
N ASN A 74 -6.05 -1.50 -22.56
CA ASN A 74 -7.25 -0.77 -23.00
C ASN A 74 -7.05 0.76 -23.01
N CYS A 75 -5.86 1.24 -22.62
CA CYS A 75 -5.46 2.64 -22.55
C CYS A 75 -6.41 3.46 -21.68
N ASP A 76 -6.90 2.90 -20.58
CA ASP A 76 -7.76 3.62 -19.63
C ASP A 76 -6.97 4.29 -18.51
N GLY A 77 -5.63 4.20 -18.53
CA GLY A 77 -4.67 4.84 -17.65
C GLY A 77 -4.34 4.03 -16.39
N VAL A 78 -4.60 2.73 -16.36
CA VAL A 78 -4.17 1.80 -15.31
C VAL A 78 -4.05 0.39 -15.89
N ASP A 79 -3.10 -0.43 -15.39
CA ASP A 79 -3.16 -1.89 -15.57
C ASP A 79 -4.35 -2.43 -14.76
N GLY A 80 -5.53 -2.49 -15.38
CA GLY A 80 -6.82 -2.61 -14.72
C GLY A 80 -8.00 -2.02 -15.51
N LEU A 81 -9.17 -2.01 -14.88
CA LEU A 81 -10.37 -1.36 -15.40
C LEU A 81 -10.69 -0.14 -14.52
N ALA A 82 -10.29 1.04 -14.96
CA ALA A 82 -10.38 2.28 -14.16
C ALA A 82 -11.79 2.53 -13.64
N ASP A 83 -12.80 2.36 -14.49
CA ASP A 83 -14.22 2.60 -14.17
C ASP A 83 -14.83 1.52 -13.24
N ALA A 84 -14.16 0.38 -13.07
CA ALA A 84 -14.59 -0.71 -12.20
C ALA A 84 -13.79 -0.78 -10.89
N GLY A 85 -12.96 0.23 -10.60
CA GLY A 85 -12.04 0.25 -9.47
C GLY A 85 -12.27 1.38 -8.46
N ILE A 86 -11.80 1.16 -7.23
CA ILE A 86 -11.57 2.22 -6.24
C ILE A 86 -10.07 2.39 -6.05
N PHE A 87 -9.62 3.64 -6.12
CA PHE A 87 -8.22 4.01 -5.99
C PHE A 87 -7.92 4.48 -4.57
N VAL A 88 -6.88 3.91 -3.96
CA VAL A 88 -6.45 4.22 -2.60
C VAL A 88 -4.95 4.52 -2.59
N ASP A 89 -4.59 5.68 -2.02
CA ASP A 89 -3.21 6.12 -1.87
C ASP A 89 -2.94 6.58 -0.42
N PRO A 90 -2.07 5.87 0.32
CA PRO A 90 -1.81 6.16 1.72
C PRO A 90 -0.92 7.40 1.88
N ALA A 91 -0.20 7.82 0.84
CA ALA A 91 0.67 9.00 0.85
C ALA A 91 -0.09 10.26 0.47
N SER A 92 -0.81 10.24 -0.66
CA SER A 92 -1.42 11.43 -1.26
C SER A 92 -2.96 11.50 -1.17
N GLY A 93 -3.61 10.38 -0.85
CA GLY A 93 -5.06 10.30 -0.81
C GLY A 93 -5.69 11.19 0.25
N ILE A 94 -6.98 11.48 0.05
CA ILE A 94 -7.76 12.36 0.91
C ILE A 94 -8.92 11.56 1.51
N GLU A 95 -9.17 11.74 2.80
CA GLU A 95 -10.34 11.15 3.47
C GLU A 95 -11.63 11.72 2.86
N GLY A 96 -12.60 10.87 2.56
CA GLY A 96 -13.85 11.31 1.95
C GLY A 96 -13.76 11.65 0.45
N ALA A 97 -12.60 11.48 -0.20
CA ALA A 97 -12.43 11.72 -1.64
C ALA A 97 -13.32 10.82 -2.51
N ALA A 98 -13.37 10.99 -3.83
CA ALA A 98 -14.23 10.15 -4.66
C ALA A 98 -13.76 8.67 -4.73
N GLY A 99 -12.46 8.43 -4.55
CA GLY A 99 -11.84 7.13 -4.80
C GLY A 99 -11.53 6.88 -6.26
N THR A 100 -11.36 7.94 -7.04
CA THR A 100 -10.93 7.91 -8.45
C THR A 100 -9.42 8.12 -8.56
N LYS A 101 -8.84 7.93 -9.75
CA LYS A 101 -7.41 8.19 -10.01
C LYS A 101 -6.97 9.59 -9.59
N ASP A 102 -7.79 10.60 -9.90
CA ASP A 102 -7.50 12.01 -9.61
C ASP A 102 -7.83 12.42 -8.16
N ALA A 103 -8.67 11.64 -7.47
CA ALA A 103 -9.09 11.89 -6.11
C ALA A 103 -9.12 10.58 -5.30
N PRO A 104 -7.96 9.96 -5.04
CA PRO A 104 -7.90 8.67 -4.37
C PRO A 104 -8.21 8.78 -2.87
N LEU A 105 -8.72 7.69 -2.31
CA LEU A 105 -8.97 7.59 -0.88
C LEU A 105 -7.66 7.48 -0.11
N LYS A 106 -7.66 7.99 1.12
CA LYS A 106 -6.49 7.89 2.01
C LYS A 106 -6.31 6.51 2.62
N THR A 107 -7.40 5.79 2.85
CA THR A 107 -7.39 4.54 3.64
C THR A 107 -8.11 3.42 2.92
N LEU A 108 -7.61 2.20 3.07
CA LEU A 108 -8.24 0.99 2.53
C LEU A 108 -9.51 0.66 3.32
N GLY A 109 -9.54 0.92 4.62
CA GLY A 109 -10.73 0.75 5.46
C GLY A 109 -11.91 1.58 4.97
N GLU A 110 -11.67 2.83 4.53
CA GLU A 110 -12.71 3.66 3.91
C GLU A 110 -13.19 3.08 2.57
N ALA A 111 -12.28 2.60 1.72
CA ALA A 111 -12.65 1.95 0.45
C ALA A 111 -13.54 0.73 0.68
N LEU A 112 -13.16 -0.14 1.63
CA LEU A 112 -13.93 -1.33 2.01
C LEU A 112 -15.29 -0.96 2.61
N GLN A 113 -15.36 0.13 3.39
CA GLN A 113 -16.63 0.63 3.91
C GLN A 113 -17.57 1.07 2.78
N ARG A 114 -17.09 1.81 1.80
CA ARG A 114 -17.90 2.23 0.64
C ARG A 114 -18.40 1.06 -0.18
N LEU A 115 -17.59 0.01 -0.31
CA LEU A 115 -17.98 -1.21 -1.01
C LEU A 115 -19.06 -1.99 -0.26
N ARG A 116 -19.03 -1.99 1.08
CA ARG A 116 -20.13 -2.53 1.89
C ARG A 116 -21.42 -1.75 1.69
N ASP A 117 -21.30 -0.43 1.58
CA ASP A 117 -22.46 0.47 1.41
C ASP A 117 -23.02 0.44 -0.03
N ASN A 118 -22.20 0.07 -1.03
CA ASN A 118 -22.60 -0.03 -2.43
C ASN A 118 -23.06 -1.44 -2.81
N THR A 119 -24.37 -1.64 -2.86
CA THR A 119 -25.03 -2.90 -3.28
C THR A 119 -25.61 -2.84 -4.70
N GLY A 120 -25.27 -1.80 -5.47
CA GLY A 120 -25.78 -1.59 -6.82
C GLY A 120 -25.14 -2.49 -7.88
N PRO A 121 -25.72 -2.54 -9.09
CA PRO A 121 -25.21 -3.37 -10.19
C PRO A 121 -23.84 -2.93 -10.70
N ASN A 122 -23.44 -1.69 -10.43
CA ASN A 122 -22.15 -1.11 -10.84
C ASN A 122 -21.17 -1.04 -9.66
N ARG A 123 -21.22 -2.02 -8.75
CA ARG A 123 -20.26 -2.07 -7.63
C ARG A 123 -18.85 -2.29 -8.21
N PRO A 124 -17.84 -1.54 -7.74
CA PRO A 124 -16.47 -1.80 -8.14
C PRO A 124 -16.03 -3.23 -7.80
N SER A 125 -15.29 -3.84 -8.72
CA SER A 125 -14.74 -5.19 -8.60
C SER A 125 -13.28 -5.18 -8.13
N PHE A 126 -12.62 -4.03 -8.21
CA PHE A 126 -11.21 -3.87 -7.90
C PHE A 126 -10.97 -2.76 -6.87
N VAL A 127 -9.96 -2.95 -6.03
CA VAL A 127 -9.33 -1.88 -5.27
C VAL A 127 -7.88 -1.80 -5.68
N TYR A 128 -7.49 -0.65 -6.22
CA TYR A 128 -6.14 -0.34 -6.67
C TYR A 128 -5.40 0.39 -5.56
N LEU A 129 -4.35 -0.25 -5.07
CA LEU A 129 -3.57 0.21 -3.93
C LEU A 129 -2.23 0.75 -4.39
N ALA A 130 -2.03 2.05 -4.19
CA ALA A 130 -0.73 2.66 -4.37
C ALA A 130 0.30 2.02 -3.43
N GLN A 131 1.56 2.17 -3.80
CA GLN A 131 2.71 1.82 -2.97
C GLN A 131 2.70 2.61 -1.68
N GLY A 132 3.31 2.05 -0.65
CA GLY A 132 3.36 2.63 0.68
C GLY A 132 2.83 1.68 1.74
N THR A 133 2.77 2.19 2.97
CA THR A 133 2.29 1.44 4.13
C THR A 133 0.92 1.94 4.55
N TYR A 134 0.01 1.00 4.79
CA TYR A 134 -1.36 1.22 5.25
C TYR A 134 -1.46 0.77 6.72
N PRO A 135 -1.26 1.68 7.70
CA PRO A 135 -1.22 1.35 9.12
C PRO A 135 -2.64 1.31 9.72
N GLU A 136 -3.45 0.36 9.27
CA GLU A 136 -4.88 0.30 9.59
C GLU A 136 -5.22 -0.93 10.44
N ASN A 137 -5.39 -0.75 11.75
CA ASN A 137 -5.68 -1.87 12.64
C ASN A 137 -7.05 -2.50 12.37
N GLY A 138 -7.11 -3.83 12.43
CA GLY A 138 -8.38 -4.56 12.32
C GLY A 138 -8.99 -4.53 10.93
N LEU A 139 -8.15 -4.54 9.90
CA LEU A 139 -8.59 -4.56 8.51
C LEU A 139 -9.37 -5.85 8.18
N VAL A 140 -10.57 -5.69 7.65
CA VAL A 140 -11.49 -6.79 7.29
C VAL A 140 -11.97 -6.64 5.85
N LEU A 141 -11.69 -7.66 5.04
CA LEU A 141 -12.26 -7.87 3.71
C LEU A 141 -13.43 -8.86 3.83
N ASP A 142 -14.65 -8.32 3.79
CA ASP A 142 -15.91 -9.08 3.84
C ASP A 142 -16.86 -8.76 2.69
N VAL A 143 -16.30 -8.20 1.61
CA VAL A 143 -16.99 -7.92 0.35
C VAL A 143 -16.25 -8.59 -0.82
N PRO A 144 -16.95 -9.06 -1.87
CA PRO A 144 -16.30 -9.70 -3.01
C PRO A 144 -15.66 -8.65 -3.93
N VAL A 145 -14.44 -8.22 -3.57
CA VAL A 145 -13.62 -7.27 -4.32
C VAL A 145 -12.17 -7.77 -4.31
N SER A 146 -11.46 -7.62 -5.43
CA SER A 146 -10.04 -7.96 -5.52
C SER A 146 -9.17 -6.79 -5.09
N LEU A 147 -8.10 -7.08 -4.33
CA LEU A 147 -7.15 -6.07 -3.85
C LEU A 147 -5.85 -6.20 -4.65
N HIS A 148 -5.51 -5.17 -5.42
CA HIS A 148 -4.33 -5.15 -6.27
C HIS A 148 -3.34 -4.07 -5.79
N GLY A 149 -2.17 -4.52 -5.35
CA GLY A 149 -1.03 -3.67 -5.06
C GLY A 149 -0.12 -3.44 -6.27
N GLY A 150 0.86 -2.56 -6.07
CA GLY A 150 1.90 -2.30 -7.07
C GLY A 150 1.72 -1.05 -7.90
N TYR A 151 0.79 -0.18 -7.56
CA TYR A 151 0.61 1.08 -8.27
C TYR A 151 1.50 2.17 -7.67
N ASN A 152 1.98 3.12 -8.47
CA ASN A 152 2.82 4.22 -7.97
C ASN A 152 2.04 5.31 -7.20
N GLY A 153 0.71 5.38 -7.36
CA GLY A 153 -0.18 6.33 -6.68
C GLY A 153 -0.39 7.64 -7.44
N ALA A 154 -0.69 8.73 -6.71
CA ALA A 154 -0.95 10.05 -7.32
C ALA A 154 0.22 10.49 -8.20
N GLY A 155 -0.09 10.60 -9.47
CA GLY A 155 0.81 10.41 -10.58
C GLY A 155 -0.01 9.69 -11.66
N ASN A 156 0.58 8.64 -12.23
CA ASN A 156 0.05 8.00 -13.43
C ASN A 156 -0.58 6.62 -13.18
N TRP A 157 -0.71 6.19 -11.91
CA TRP A 157 -1.18 4.85 -11.56
C TRP A 157 -0.49 3.72 -12.34
N LEU A 158 0.80 3.90 -12.65
CA LEU A 158 1.59 2.89 -13.32
C LEU A 158 1.90 1.76 -12.35
N ARG A 159 1.73 0.53 -12.84
CA ARG A 159 1.95 -0.66 -12.06
C ARG A 159 3.34 -1.24 -12.31
N ALA A 160 4.00 -1.68 -11.26
CA ALA A 160 5.33 -2.28 -11.38
C ALA A 160 5.65 -3.20 -10.22
N ALA A 161 6.55 -4.16 -10.46
CA ALA A 161 7.05 -5.06 -9.43
C ALA A 161 7.76 -4.32 -8.28
N ALA A 162 8.41 -3.19 -8.57
CA ALA A 162 9.15 -2.38 -7.61
C ALA A 162 8.25 -1.55 -6.67
N ASN A 163 7.00 -1.31 -7.06
CA ASN A 163 6.03 -0.58 -6.23
C ASN A 163 5.50 -1.55 -5.17
N VAL A 164 5.80 -1.26 -3.90
CA VAL A 164 5.46 -2.14 -2.77
C VAL A 164 4.27 -1.59 -1.99
N THR A 165 3.18 -2.36 -1.98
CA THR A 165 1.98 -2.07 -1.19
C THR A 165 2.01 -2.90 0.09
N ARG A 166 2.11 -2.26 1.26
CA ARG A 166 2.22 -2.93 2.56
C ARG A 166 1.00 -2.69 3.44
N LEU A 167 0.28 -3.74 3.79
CA LEU A 167 -0.80 -3.70 4.78
C LEU A 167 -0.23 -4.00 6.17
N GLN A 168 -0.48 -3.11 7.13
CA GLN A 168 -0.01 -3.26 8.51
C GLN A 168 -1.22 -3.20 9.47
N GLY A 169 -1.90 -4.34 9.60
CA GLY A 169 -3.21 -4.45 10.26
C GLY A 169 -3.23 -4.66 11.78
N GLY A 170 -2.07 -4.61 12.43
CA GLY A 170 -1.92 -4.93 13.85
C GLY A 170 -1.72 -6.44 14.07
N ALA A 171 -2.28 -7.00 15.14
CA ALA A 171 -2.04 -8.41 15.52
C ALA A 171 -2.51 -9.41 14.45
N VAL A 172 -3.57 -9.06 13.72
CA VAL A 172 -3.97 -9.75 12.48
C VAL A 172 -3.80 -8.76 11.32
N GLY A 173 -2.92 -9.06 10.37
CA GLY A 173 -2.56 -8.13 9.29
C GLY A 173 -3.71 -7.86 8.30
N LEU A 174 -4.43 -8.90 7.91
CA LEU A 174 -5.68 -8.81 7.15
C LEU A 174 -6.59 -9.97 7.55
N THR A 175 -7.86 -9.68 7.82
CA THR A 175 -8.90 -10.71 7.96
C THR A 175 -9.75 -10.75 6.70
N VAL A 176 -9.91 -11.93 6.10
CA VAL A 176 -10.85 -12.17 4.99
C VAL A 176 -11.95 -13.08 5.52
N ARG A 177 -13.22 -12.68 5.40
CA ARG A 177 -14.32 -13.47 5.95
C ARG A 177 -15.62 -13.41 5.15
N ASN A 178 -16.42 -14.47 5.28
CA ASN A 178 -17.79 -14.53 4.76
C ASN A 178 -17.91 -14.30 3.25
N LEU A 179 -16.89 -14.67 2.46
CA LEU A 179 -16.94 -14.54 1.01
C LEU A 179 -17.61 -15.78 0.37
N PRO A 180 -18.64 -15.60 -0.49
CA PRO A 180 -19.34 -16.71 -1.13
C PRO A 180 -18.47 -17.47 -2.14
N GLU A 181 -18.93 -18.61 -2.61
CA GLU A 181 -18.22 -19.48 -3.58
C GLU A 181 -17.90 -18.79 -4.91
N ASP A 182 -18.77 -17.88 -5.35
CA ASP A 182 -18.63 -17.09 -6.57
C ASP A 182 -17.90 -15.75 -6.36
N ALA A 183 -17.31 -15.51 -5.19
CA ALA A 183 -16.66 -14.24 -4.86
C ALA A 183 -15.49 -13.90 -5.80
N GLY A 184 -14.72 -14.91 -6.25
CA GLY A 184 -13.63 -14.74 -7.21
C GLY A 184 -12.55 -13.74 -6.78
N VAL A 185 -12.32 -13.55 -5.48
CA VAL A 185 -11.43 -12.51 -4.95
C VAL A 185 -9.97 -12.86 -5.17
N VAL A 186 -9.21 -11.92 -5.72
CA VAL A 186 -7.76 -11.99 -5.83
C VAL A 186 -7.12 -10.98 -4.89
N LEU A 187 -6.22 -11.45 -4.05
CA LEU A 187 -5.23 -10.63 -3.37
C LEU A 187 -3.95 -10.70 -4.19
N ASP A 188 -3.42 -9.55 -4.57
CA ASP A 188 -2.35 -9.51 -5.54
C ASP A 188 -1.30 -8.46 -5.20
N ARG A 189 -0.04 -8.91 -5.14
CA ARG A 189 1.14 -8.08 -4.86
C ARG A 189 1.05 -7.28 -3.56
N LEU A 190 0.51 -7.91 -2.52
CA LEU A 190 0.40 -7.31 -1.19
C LEU A 190 1.52 -7.83 -0.28
N VAL A 191 2.13 -6.93 0.47
CA VAL A 191 2.90 -7.31 1.66
C VAL A 191 2.00 -7.17 2.87
N VAL A 192 1.47 -8.28 3.37
CA VAL A 192 0.58 -8.29 4.54
C VAL A 192 1.40 -8.62 5.78
N ALA A 193 1.45 -7.68 6.73
CA ALA A 193 2.25 -7.81 7.93
C ALA A 193 1.43 -7.69 9.20
N SER A 194 1.64 -8.62 10.13
CA SER A 194 1.16 -8.48 11.50
C SER A 194 2.20 -7.87 12.43
N SER A 195 1.75 -7.33 13.56
CA SER A 195 2.59 -6.77 14.61
C SER A 195 3.15 -7.85 15.54
N GLU A 196 4.05 -7.46 16.44
CA GLU A 196 4.52 -8.29 17.55
C GLU A 196 3.80 -7.87 18.84
N PRO A 197 2.62 -8.45 19.16
CA PRO A 197 1.88 -8.05 20.35
C PRO A 197 2.59 -8.46 21.63
N SER A 198 2.45 -7.64 22.67
CA SER A 198 2.95 -7.90 24.03
C SER A 198 1.87 -8.39 25.00
N THR A 199 0.59 -8.23 24.66
CA THR A 199 -0.54 -8.63 25.51
C THR A 199 -0.65 -10.15 25.52
N PRO A 200 -0.55 -10.82 26.68
CA PRO A 200 -0.54 -12.29 26.72
C PRO A 200 -1.74 -12.93 26.03
N GLY A 201 -1.51 -14.04 25.35
CA GLY A 201 -2.50 -14.77 24.56
C GLY A 201 -2.83 -14.13 23.20
N THR A 202 -2.29 -12.95 22.87
CA THR A 202 -2.54 -12.31 21.57
C THR A 202 -1.71 -12.97 20.46
N PRO A 203 -2.34 -13.47 19.39
CA PRO A 203 -1.62 -14.08 18.28
C PRO A 203 -1.00 -13.00 17.38
N SER A 204 -0.06 -13.43 16.53
CA SER A 204 0.42 -12.61 15.41
C SER A 204 0.16 -13.38 14.12
N ILE A 205 -0.78 -12.90 13.30
CA ILE A 205 -1.28 -13.61 12.10
C ILE A 205 -1.23 -12.65 10.91
N ALA A 206 -0.43 -12.94 9.89
CA ALA A 206 -0.37 -12.08 8.70
C ALA A 206 -1.72 -12.01 7.97
N LEU A 207 -2.30 -13.16 7.63
CA LEU A 207 -3.56 -13.29 6.92
C LEU A 207 -4.44 -14.33 7.60
N HIS A 208 -5.69 -13.97 7.88
CA HIS A 208 -6.67 -14.85 8.49
C HIS A 208 -7.90 -14.98 7.59
N VAL A 209 -8.05 -16.11 6.90
CA VAL A 209 -9.17 -16.39 6.00
C VAL A 209 -10.15 -17.33 6.71
N ILE A 210 -11.41 -16.94 6.87
CA ILE A 210 -12.44 -17.68 7.62
C ILE A 210 -13.73 -17.69 6.82
N ASP A 211 -14.45 -18.81 6.79
CA ASP A 211 -15.78 -18.92 6.16
C ASP A 211 -15.84 -18.28 4.76
N SER A 212 -14.78 -18.47 3.96
CA SER A 212 -14.59 -17.82 2.67
C SER A 212 -14.18 -18.83 1.62
N GLN A 213 -14.71 -18.67 0.42
CA GLN A 213 -14.38 -19.51 -0.74
C GLN A 213 -13.80 -18.65 -1.86
N ALA A 214 -13.12 -19.29 -2.81
CA ALA A 214 -12.55 -18.66 -4.01
C ALA A 214 -11.60 -17.46 -3.76
N VAL A 215 -10.88 -17.44 -2.63
CA VAL A 215 -9.81 -16.46 -2.36
C VAL A 215 -8.51 -16.95 -3.01
N ARG A 216 -7.96 -16.15 -3.93
CA ARG A 216 -6.70 -16.43 -4.64
C ARG A 216 -5.63 -15.45 -4.18
N LEU A 217 -4.45 -15.98 -3.88
CA LEU A 217 -3.26 -15.19 -3.55
C LEU A 217 -2.33 -15.20 -4.76
N ARG A 218 -1.84 -14.03 -5.18
CA ARG A 218 -0.90 -13.89 -6.30
C ARG A 218 0.22 -12.93 -5.92
N SER A 219 1.47 -13.39 -6.02
CA SER A 219 2.65 -12.54 -5.79
C SER A 219 2.66 -11.82 -4.41
N ASP A 220 1.97 -12.39 -3.42
CA ASP A 220 1.87 -11.82 -2.08
C ASP A 220 3.04 -12.24 -1.18
N THR A 221 3.37 -11.39 -0.22
CA THR A 221 4.30 -11.69 0.87
C THR A 221 3.57 -11.59 2.20
N LEU A 222 3.48 -12.69 2.93
CA LEU A 222 2.81 -12.75 4.23
C LEU A 222 3.87 -12.80 5.34
N TRP A 223 3.91 -11.78 6.20
CA TRP A 223 4.89 -11.67 7.29
C TRP A 223 4.18 -11.64 8.64
N ALA A 224 4.32 -12.74 9.38
CA ALA A 224 3.83 -12.82 10.75
C ALA A 224 4.94 -12.43 11.74
N GLY A 225 4.63 -11.51 12.65
CA GLY A 225 5.48 -11.21 13.79
C GLY A 225 5.47 -12.32 14.86
N ARG A 226 6.19 -12.11 15.95
CA ARG A 226 6.13 -12.98 17.13
C ARG A 226 4.81 -12.80 17.88
N GLY A 227 4.07 -13.88 18.12
CA GLY A 227 2.92 -13.86 19.03
C GLY A 227 3.32 -13.57 20.48
N ALA A 228 2.39 -13.05 21.27
CA ALA A 228 2.64 -12.76 22.68
C ALA A 228 2.83 -14.06 23.49
N PRO A 229 3.47 -14.00 24.68
CA PRO A 229 3.49 -15.12 25.62
C PRO A 229 2.07 -15.61 25.96
N GLY A 230 1.91 -16.88 26.34
CA GLY A 230 0.63 -17.39 26.82
C GLY A 230 0.14 -16.68 28.08
N GLN A 231 -1.19 -16.61 28.27
CA GLN A 231 -1.78 -16.11 29.51
C GLN A 231 -1.41 -17.05 30.67
N GLU A 232 -1.00 -16.49 31.82
CA GLU A 232 -0.75 -17.29 33.02
C GLU A 232 -2.05 -17.96 33.50
N GLY A 233 -1.93 -19.20 33.97
CA GLY A 233 -3.05 -19.91 34.59
C GLY A 233 -3.48 -19.28 35.91
N ALA A 234 -4.74 -19.49 36.30
CA ALA A 234 -5.18 -19.09 37.63
C ALA A 234 -4.38 -19.85 38.71
N PRO A 235 -4.10 -19.22 39.87
CA PRO A 235 -3.52 -19.92 41.01
C PRO A 235 -4.35 -21.15 41.39
N GLY A 236 -3.68 -22.22 41.85
CA GLY A 236 -4.35 -23.41 42.37
C GLY A 236 -5.21 -23.08 43.60
N ALA A 237 -6.26 -23.89 43.82
CA ALA A 237 -7.05 -23.78 45.05
C ALA A 237 -6.17 -24.02 46.28
N GLN A 238 -6.46 -23.31 47.37
CA GLN A 238 -5.81 -23.56 48.66
C GLN A 238 -6.06 -25.02 49.08
N GLY A 239 -5.02 -25.69 49.60
CA GLY A 239 -5.17 -27.02 50.20
C GLY A 239 -6.05 -26.99 51.46
N PRO A 240 -6.64 -28.13 51.86
CA PRO A 240 -7.39 -28.22 53.10
C PRO A 240 -6.48 -27.92 54.31
N ASP A 241 -7.08 -27.41 55.38
CA ASP A 241 -6.40 -27.20 56.66
C ASP A 241 -5.85 -28.52 57.21
N GLY A 242 -4.74 -28.45 57.96
CA GLY A 242 -4.18 -29.60 58.66
C GLY A 242 -5.13 -30.12 59.74
N GLY A 243 -5.12 -31.44 59.98
CA GLY A 243 -5.88 -32.04 61.07
C GLY A 243 -5.45 -31.51 62.44
N SER A 244 -6.36 -31.52 63.41
CA SER A 244 -6.04 -31.16 64.79
C SER A 244 -4.96 -32.09 65.37
N GLY A 245 -4.04 -31.55 66.17
CA GLY A 245 -3.02 -32.34 66.86
C GLY A 245 -3.63 -33.30 67.90
N THR A 246 -2.94 -34.40 68.20
CA THR A 246 -3.33 -35.32 69.27
C THR A 246 -3.11 -34.67 70.65
N ALA A 247 -3.89 -35.08 71.66
CA ALA A 247 -3.64 -34.69 73.03
C ALA A 247 -2.21 -35.12 73.48
N GLY A 248 -1.54 -34.27 74.27
CA GLY A 248 -0.22 -34.58 74.81
C GLY A 248 -0.26 -35.74 75.80
N GLY A 249 0.71 -36.66 75.72
CA GLY A 249 0.79 -37.83 76.60
C GLY A 249 1.18 -37.46 78.03
N GLU A 250 0.60 -38.17 78.99
CA GLU A 250 0.91 -38.09 80.43
C GLU A 250 2.19 -38.85 80.81
#